data_AF-A0AAE1DCW8-F1
#
_entry.id   AF-A0AAE1DCW8-F1
#
_cell.length_a   1.000
_cell.length_b   1.000
_cell.length_c   1.000
_cell.angle_alpha   90.00
_cell.angle_beta   90.00
_cell.angle_gamma   90.00
#
_symmetry.space_group_name_H-M   'P 1'
#
loop_
_entity.id
_entity.type
_entity.pdbx_description
1 polymer ?
#
loop_
_entity_poly.entity_id
_entity_poly.type
_entity_poly.pdbx_seq_one_letter_code
_entity_poly.pdbx_strand_id
1 'polypeptide(L)'
;MADADRFPEVTETPKKRQKLGRKKERARDECLSKHQMGPPCNCKRLRCFEVTSEEERQHLIARFNALPSKNEQDSMLSSLLTVEKVKQRRPRTNENAATLHDHSYTYHVKVTRESKAIANPVCFNAFTSVFGITKARIERIRKSLATTGFSPTDMRGKHTNRPHAFTADQVQKILDHIRSFRGGRSHYSLHDTRRLYLSEDLNIQKMHDMFLDLHPNLKCSLESYRKVFTEQFNIGFGYPRKDTCSTCDSMTIKLQAPNLSPEQTAPLLQEKELHLRKAQVFYDRKKQDGQTKATHAALVFDFSKNLSSPNITTSDVYMECDRDMAIVNQKAKVETPSGWMEEFRKLDNHHRLTTWSTPTKECFLA
;
A
#
# COMPACT_ATOMS: atom_id res chain seq x y z
N MET A 1 -33.49 9.12 -13.71
CA MET A 1 -32.46 9.90 -14.44
C MET A 1 -31.66 8.90 -15.24
N ALA A 2 -31.69 9.01 -16.56
CA ALA A 2 -31.00 8.09 -17.46
C ALA A 2 -29.52 7.94 -17.07
N ASP A 3 -29.02 6.71 -17.11
CA ASP A 3 -27.61 6.36 -17.03
C ASP A 3 -26.86 7.13 -18.11
N ALA A 4 -26.32 8.30 -17.76
CA ALA A 4 -25.40 8.98 -18.65
C ALA A 4 -24.11 8.13 -18.66
N ASP A 5 -23.91 7.37 -19.74
CA ASP A 5 -22.62 6.82 -20.10
C ASP A 5 -21.57 7.91 -19.96
N ARG A 6 -20.56 7.69 -19.10
CA ARG A 6 -19.45 8.63 -18.93
C ARG A 6 -18.20 8.04 -19.51
N PHE A 7 -17.35 8.92 -20.03
CA PHE A 7 -16.00 8.57 -20.43
C PHE A 7 -15.08 8.57 -19.19
N PRO A 8 -14.10 7.65 -19.13
CA PRO A 8 -13.12 7.65 -18.06
C PRO A 8 -12.28 8.93 -18.05
N GLU A 9 -12.31 9.65 -16.94
CA GLU A 9 -11.45 10.80 -16.72
C GLU A 9 -10.16 10.37 -16.00
N VAL A 10 -9.07 11.08 -16.31
CA VAL A 10 -7.80 10.88 -15.61
C VAL A 10 -7.96 11.37 -14.17
N THR A 11 -7.68 10.51 -13.21
CA THR A 11 -7.86 10.83 -11.80
C THR A 11 -6.72 11.68 -11.26
N GLU A 12 -7.05 12.80 -10.62
CA GLU A 12 -6.08 13.67 -9.93
C GLU A 12 -5.33 12.94 -8.79
N THR A 13 -5.97 11.96 -8.18
CA THR A 13 -5.40 11.13 -7.09
C THR A 13 -5.42 9.65 -7.47
N PRO A 14 -4.44 9.19 -8.26
CA PRO A 14 -4.42 7.80 -8.68
C PRO A 14 -4.16 6.85 -7.53
N LYS A 15 -4.70 5.62 -7.64
CA LYS A 15 -4.46 4.56 -6.68
C LYS A 15 -2.98 4.15 -6.74
N LYS A 16 -2.18 4.64 -5.79
CA LYS A 16 -0.79 4.20 -5.65
C LYS A 16 -0.80 2.71 -5.30
N ARG A 17 -0.16 1.90 -6.14
CA ARG A 17 0.11 0.48 -5.82
C ARG A 17 0.80 0.43 -4.46
N GLN A 18 0.26 -0.34 -3.52
CA GLN A 18 0.87 -0.49 -2.20
C GLN A 18 2.32 -0.93 -2.37
N LYS A 19 3.25 -0.13 -1.84
CA LYS A 19 4.66 -0.49 -1.80
C LYS A 19 4.84 -1.48 -0.65
N LEU A 20 4.69 -2.76 -0.94
CA LEU A 20 5.18 -3.81 -0.06
C LEU A 20 6.71 -3.65 -0.02
N GLY A 21 7.26 -3.26 1.14
CA GLY A 21 8.69 -3.01 1.30
C GLY A 21 9.50 -4.18 0.77
N ARG A 22 10.42 -3.92 -0.16
CA ARG A 22 11.16 -5.01 -0.82
C ARG A 22 12.15 -5.59 0.17
N LYS A 23 12.33 -6.92 0.21
CA LYS A 23 13.40 -7.56 1.02
C LYS A 23 14.78 -6.91 0.80
N LYS A 24 15.04 -6.46 -0.44
CA LYS A 24 16.26 -5.73 -0.84
C LYS A 24 16.41 -4.36 -0.17
N GLU A 25 15.33 -3.67 0.15
CA GLU A 25 15.36 -2.39 0.87
C GLU A 25 15.73 -2.62 2.33
N ARG A 26 15.07 -3.58 3.01
CA ARG A 26 15.44 -3.99 4.38
C ARG A 26 16.90 -4.44 4.48
N ALA A 27 17.37 -5.28 3.56
CA ALA A 27 18.76 -5.74 3.52
C ALA A 27 19.75 -4.58 3.31
N ARG A 28 19.38 -3.55 2.54
CA ARG A 28 20.21 -2.36 2.36
C ARG A 28 20.33 -1.58 3.67
N ASP A 29 19.22 -1.37 4.35
CA ASP A 29 19.17 -0.59 5.60
C ASP A 29 19.94 -1.32 6.71
N GLU A 30 19.83 -2.66 6.76
CA GLU A 30 20.65 -3.49 7.64
C GLU A 30 22.16 -3.42 7.34
N CYS A 31 22.58 -3.28 6.08
CA CYS A 31 23.99 -3.10 5.75
C CYS A 31 24.53 -1.71 6.16
N LEU A 32 23.67 -0.70 6.28
CA LEU A 32 24.09 0.66 6.63
C LEU A 32 24.41 0.80 8.12
N SER A 33 23.82 -0.03 8.99
CA SER A 33 23.93 0.06 10.45
C SER A 33 24.92 -0.92 11.10
N LYS A 34 25.64 -1.72 10.29
CA LYS A 34 26.52 -2.82 10.78
C LYS A 34 28.02 -2.51 10.65
N HIS A 35 28.44 -1.24 10.54
CA HIS A 35 29.87 -0.96 10.47
C HIS A 35 30.57 -1.31 11.80
N GLN A 36 31.70 -2.01 11.71
CA GLN A 36 32.53 -2.40 12.84
C GLN A 36 33.91 -1.76 12.74
N MET A 37 34.48 -1.41 13.89
CA MET A 37 35.81 -0.80 13.94
C MET A 37 36.85 -1.77 13.38
N GLY A 38 37.75 -1.25 12.56
CA GLY A 38 38.84 -2.01 11.96
C GLY A 38 40.04 -2.21 12.90
N PRO A 39 41.13 -2.81 12.40
CA PRO A 39 42.35 -2.99 13.18
C PRO A 39 43.00 -1.64 13.55
N PRO A 40 43.70 -1.56 14.70
CA PRO A 40 44.34 -0.33 15.14
C PRO A 40 45.42 0.14 14.16
N CYS A 41 45.59 1.45 14.05
CA CYS A 41 46.64 2.01 13.22
C CYS A 41 47.95 2.16 14.02
N ASN A 42 49.08 1.75 13.43
CA ASN A 42 50.39 1.81 14.07
C ASN A 42 51.19 3.06 13.66
N CYS A 43 50.52 4.21 13.53
CA CYS A 43 51.16 5.41 13.01
C CYS A 43 52.04 6.12 14.08
N LYS A 44 53.35 6.24 13.82
CA LYS A 44 54.31 6.86 14.75
C LYS A 44 54.13 8.38 14.90
N ARG A 45 53.68 9.06 13.84
CA ARG A 45 53.60 10.53 13.76
C ARG A 45 52.46 11.11 14.58
N LEU A 46 51.26 10.56 14.40
CA LEU A 46 50.03 11.09 15.02
C LEU A 46 49.53 10.22 16.18
N ARG A 47 50.06 9.00 16.35
CA ARG A 47 49.70 8.04 17.40
C ARG A 47 48.19 7.97 17.64
N CYS A 48 47.41 7.87 16.56
CA CYS A 48 45.97 8.16 16.58
C CYS A 48 45.17 7.29 17.56
N PHE A 49 45.58 6.03 17.77
CA PHE A 49 44.91 5.10 18.68
C PHE A 49 45.34 5.25 20.14
N GLU A 50 46.44 5.95 20.42
CA GLU A 50 46.86 6.35 21.77
C GLU A 50 46.13 7.64 22.20
N VAL A 51 45.95 8.58 21.26
CA VAL A 51 45.32 9.89 21.54
C VAL A 51 43.81 9.77 21.75
N THR A 52 43.16 8.85 21.06
CA THR A 52 41.72 8.60 21.18
C THR A 52 41.51 7.40 22.11
N SER A 53 40.58 7.46 23.05
CA SER A 53 40.24 6.29 23.88
C SER A 53 39.39 5.29 23.10
N GLU A 54 39.25 4.07 23.61
CA GLU A 54 38.39 3.06 23.00
C GLU A 54 36.91 3.42 23.10
N GLU A 55 36.47 3.92 24.26
CA GLU A 55 35.10 4.37 24.49
C GLU A 55 34.70 5.50 23.52
N GLU A 56 35.60 6.46 23.30
CA GLU A 56 35.40 7.56 22.36
C GLU A 56 35.20 7.04 20.93
N ARG A 57 35.99 6.04 20.50
CA ARG A 57 35.85 5.40 19.18
C ARG A 57 34.54 4.61 19.07
N GLN A 58 34.14 3.90 20.12
CA GLN A 58 32.88 3.16 20.15
C GLN A 58 31.67 4.12 20.04
N HIS A 59 31.71 5.27 20.72
CA HIS A 59 30.68 6.30 20.56
C HIS A 59 30.59 6.86 19.14
N LEU A 60 31.73 7.07 18.48
CA LEU A 60 31.77 7.58 17.10
C LEU A 60 31.15 6.61 16.10
N ILE A 61 31.49 5.32 16.19
CA ILE A 61 30.93 4.32 15.28
C ILE A 61 29.45 4.05 15.59
N ALA A 62 29.05 4.07 16.87
CA ALA A 62 27.64 3.98 17.25
C ALA A 62 26.83 5.13 16.66
N ARG A 63 27.32 6.37 16.78
CA ARG A 63 26.67 7.54 16.16
C ARG A 63 26.62 7.43 14.63
N PHE A 64 27.66 6.90 14.01
CA PHE A 64 27.69 6.69 12.56
C PHE A 64 26.66 5.66 12.09
N ASN A 65 26.53 4.55 12.81
CA ASN A 65 25.57 3.48 12.52
C ASN A 65 24.12 3.87 12.84
N ALA A 66 23.90 4.86 13.71
CA ALA A 66 22.57 5.39 14.01
C ALA A 66 21.99 6.25 12.88
N LEU A 67 22.81 6.68 11.90
CA LEU A 67 22.33 7.48 10.78
C LEU A 67 21.51 6.64 9.80
N PRO A 68 20.27 7.05 9.47
CA PRO A 68 19.34 6.25 8.67
C PRO A 68 19.73 6.14 7.19
N SER A 69 20.43 7.13 6.64
CA SER A 69 20.73 7.18 5.21
C SER A 69 22.23 7.23 4.93
N LYS A 70 22.64 6.60 3.81
CA LYS A 70 24.02 6.69 3.31
C LYS A 70 24.46 8.13 3.06
N ASN A 71 23.54 8.98 2.60
CA ASN A 71 23.84 10.39 2.31
C ASN A 71 24.17 11.14 3.60
N GLU A 72 23.43 10.90 4.69
CA GLU A 72 23.72 11.48 6.00
C GLU A 72 25.06 10.98 6.54
N GLN A 73 25.35 9.69 6.41
CA GLN A 73 26.66 9.13 6.73
C GLN A 73 27.79 9.82 5.96
N ASP A 74 27.67 9.92 4.63
CA ASP A 74 28.68 10.55 3.78
C ASP A 74 28.81 12.05 4.11
N SER A 75 27.70 12.73 4.46
CA SER A 75 27.70 14.12 4.94
C SER A 75 28.45 14.27 6.26
N MET A 76 28.21 13.38 7.23
CA MET A 76 28.94 13.38 8.50
C MET A 76 30.43 13.20 8.27
N LEU A 77 30.84 12.22 7.45
CA LEU A 77 32.23 11.99 7.10
C LEU A 77 32.83 13.22 6.41
N SER A 78 32.10 13.84 5.47
CA SER A 78 32.57 15.04 4.78
C SER A 78 32.86 16.20 5.72
N SER A 79 32.09 16.36 6.80
CA SER A 79 32.29 17.41 7.83
C SER A 79 33.54 17.21 8.69
N LEU A 80 34.15 16.02 8.62
CA LEU A 80 35.38 15.64 9.32
C LEU A 80 36.62 15.73 8.43
N LEU A 81 36.44 16.06 7.13
CA LEU A 81 37.51 16.27 6.17
C LEU A 81 37.68 17.77 5.92
N THR A 82 38.93 18.20 5.83
CA THR A 82 39.28 19.53 5.30
C THR A 82 40.05 19.35 4.00
N VAL A 83 39.62 20.08 2.96
CA VAL A 83 40.30 20.11 1.66
C VAL A 83 41.14 21.36 1.58
N GLU A 84 42.45 21.20 1.40
CA GLU A 84 43.39 22.31 1.24
C GLU A 84 44.04 22.24 -0.15
N LYS A 85 44.39 23.41 -0.72
CA LYS A 85 45.18 23.46 -1.95
C LYS A 85 46.64 23.13 -1.65
N VAL A 86 47.28 22.38 -2.55
CA VAL A 86 48.70 22.02 -2.39
C VAL A 86 49.57 23.27 -2.47
N LYS A 87 50.28 23.58 -1.38
CA LYS A 87 51.09 24.81 -1.23
C LYS A 87 52.40 24.78 -2.03
N GLN A 88 53.01 23.60 -2.18
CA GLN A 88 54.27 23.43 -2.93
C GLN A 88 54.26 22.08 -3.66
N ARG A 89 54.71 22.07 -4.92
CA ARG A 89 54.92 20.86 -5.71
C ARG A 89 56.43 20.66 -5.91
N ARG A 90 56.90 19.42 -5.78
CA ARG A 90 58.29 19.02 -6.10
C ARG A 90 58.26 17.80 -7.02
N PRO A 91 57.85 17.96 -8.29
CA PRO A 91 57.80 16.83 -9.23
C PRO A 91 59.22 16.32 -9.49
N ARG A 92 59.41 15.00 -9.41
CA ARG A 92 60.69 14.33 -9.76
C ARG A 92 60.80 14.02 -11.26
N THR A 93 59.71 14.16 -11.99
CA THR A 93 59.55 13.80 -13.41
C THR A 93 58.94 15.00 -14.14
N ASN A 94 59.15 15.11 -15.46
CA ASN A 94 58.53 16.15 -16.29
C ASN A 94 57.01 16.28 -16.01
N GLU A 95 56.53 17.51 -15.91
CA GLU A 95 55.16 17.84 -15.47
C GLU A 95 54.08 17.14 -16.29
N ASN A 96 54.31 16.93 -17.59
CA ASN A 96 53.36 16.29 -18.50
C ASN A 96 53.16 14.79 -18.27
N ALA A 97 54.07 14.12 -17.54
CA ALA A 97 53.98 12.68 -17.23
C ALA A 97 53.69 12.40 -15.75
N ALA A 98 53.65 13.43 -14.91
CA ALA A 98 53.47 13.27 -13.47
C ALA A 98 51.98 13.26 -13.07
N THR A 99 51.55 12.24 -12.33
CA THR A 99 50.23 12.25 -11.66
C THR A 99 50.29 13.18 -10.45
N LEU A 100 49.98 14.46 -10.67
CA LEU A 100 49.99 15.48 -9.63
C LEU A 100 48.68 15.45 -8.82
N HIS A 101 48.79 15.58 -7.51
CA HIS A 101 47.62 15.81 -6.66
C HIS A 101 47.33 17.32 -6.58
N ASP A 102 46.10 17.72 -6.88
CA ASP A 102 45.68 19.12 -6.82
C ASP A 102 45.28 19.57 -5.41
N HIS A 103 44.93 18.62 -4.55
CA HIS A 103 44.43 18.87 -3.20
C HIS A 103 45.10 17.99 -2.16
N SER A 104 45.36 18.57 -0.99
CA SER A 104 45.72 17.86 0.24
C SER A 104 44.51 17.74 1.14
N TYR A 105 44.43 16.62 1.87
CA TYR A 105 43.29 16.30 2.72
C TYR A 105 43.74 16.01 4.14
N THR A 106 43.13 16.67 5.12
CA THR A 106 43.32 16.41 6.54
C THR A 106 42.07 15.79 7.15
N TYR A 107 42.26 14.80 8.03
CA TYR A 107 41.17 14.07 8.70
C TYR A 107 41.14 14.44 10.17
N HIS A 108 39.94 14.70 10.67
CA HIS A 108 39.73 14.99 12.08
C HIS A 108 38.65 14.07 12.64
N VAL A 109 38.74 13.78 13.92
CA VAL A 109 37.71 13.07 14.67
C VAL A 109 37.28 13.96 15.82
N LYS A 110 35.98 14.23 15.93
CA LYS A 110 35.42 15.12 16.95
C LYS A 110 34.98 14.31 18.15
N VAL A 111 35.61 14.57 19.29
CA VAL A 111 35.36 13.87 20.56
C VAL A 111 35.00 14.89 21.62
N THR A 112 34.06 14.56 22.51
CA THR A 112 33.68 15.43 23.61
C THR A 112 34.45 15.02 24.88
N ARG A 113 35.27 15.93 25.43
CA ARG A 113 35.92 15.77 26.74
C ARG A 113 35.54 16.96 27.61
N GLU A 114 35.12 16.72 28.85
CA GLU A 114 34.77 17.79 29.80
C GLU A 114 33.81 18.84 29.21
N SER A 115 32.78 18.37 28.49
CA SER A 115 31.79 19.22 27.80
C SER A 115 32.32 20.12 26.67
N LYS A 116 33.57 19.91 26.21
CA LYS A 116 34.15 20.59 25.04
C LYS A 116 34.36 19.60 23.88
N ALA A 117 33.97 20.03 22.67
CA ALA A 117 34.21 19.26 21.45
C ALA A 117 35.63 19.53 20.93
N ILE A 118 36.49 18.52 21.01
CA ILE A 118 37.89 18.55 20.57
C ILE A 118 38.00 17.84 19.22
N ALA A 119 38.65 18.48 18.24
CA ALA A 119 38.92 17.88 16.94
C ALA A 119 40.35 17.30 16.91
N ASN A 120 40.46 15.98 17.02
CA ASN A 120 41.74 15.27 17.01
C ASN A 120 42.16 14.95 15.57
N PRO A 121 43.35 15.38 15.10
CA PRO A 121 43.84 15.03 13.77
C PRO A 121 44.22 13.55 13.72
N VAL A 122 43.72 12.84 12.70
CA VAL A 122 43.98 11.41 12.50
C VAL A 122 44.59 11.12 11.14
N CYS A 123 45.33 10.02 11.03
CA CYS A 123 45.80 9.55 9.72
C CYS A 123 44.66 8.90 8.94
N PHE A 124 44.84 8.79 7.62
CA PHE A 124 43.82 8.18 6.74
C PHE A 124 43.45 6.75 7.15
N ASN A 125 44.45 5.93 7.51
CA ASN A 125 44.22 4.55 7.93
C ASN A 125 43.47 4.47 9.26
N ALA A 126 43.75 5.40 10.19
CA ALA A 126 43.00 5.50 11.44
C ALA A 126 41.55 5.87 11.16
N PHE A 127 41.32 6.87 10.31
CA PHE A 127 39.98 7.31 9.95
C PHE A 127 39.15 6.20 9.30
N THR A 128 39.73 5.43 8.37
CA THR A 128 39.05 4.25 7.80
C THR A 128 38.74 3.18 8.83
N SER A 129 39.65 3.00 9.81
CA SER A 129 39.51 1.98 10.84
C SER A 129 38.45 2.37 11.88
N VAL A 130 38.46 3.60 12.38
CA VAL A 130 37.50 4.12 13.37
C VAL A 130 36.05 3.97 12.89
N PHE A 131 35.77 4.29 11.64
CA PHE A 131 34.42 4.19 11.08
C PHE A 131 34.10 2.86 10.40
N GLY A 132 35.07 1.94 10.25
CA GLY A 132 34.83 0.66 9.56
C GLY A 132 34.50 0.81 8.07
N ILE A 133 35.19 1.73 7.38
CA ILE A 133 34.87 2.13 6.00
C ILE A 133 36.00 1.78 5.04
N THR A 134 35.64 1.37 3.83
CA THR A 134 36.59 1.11 2.74
C THR A 134 37.23 2.40 2.22
N LYS A 135 38.52 2.35 1.88
CA LYS A 135 39.29 3.48 1.33
C LYS A 135 38.59 4.14 0.14
N ALA A 136 38.02 3.33 -0.76
CA ALA A 136 37.29 3.79 -1.94
C ALA A 136 36.09 4.69 -1.62
N ARG A 137 35.42 4.51 -0.47
CA ARG A 137 34.29 5.38 -0.07
C ARG A 137 34.79 6.79 0.24
N ILE A 138 35.90 6.92 0.96
CA ILE A 138 36.48 8.23 1.30
C ILE A 138 37.07 8.90 0.06
N GLU A 139 37.72 8.16 -0.83
CA GLU A 139 38.24 8.72 -2.09
C GLU A 139 37.13 9.32 -2.95
N ARG A 140 35.95 8.70 -2.99
CA ARG A 140 34.77 9.27 -3.65
C ARG A 140 34.33 10.59 -2.99
N ILE A 141 34.32 10.63 -1.66
CA ILE A 141 33.97 11.85 -0.91
C ILE A 141 35.01 12.94 -1.19
N ARG A 142 36.31 12.64 -1.16
CA ARG A 142 37.39 13.56 -1.52
C ARG A 142 37.22 14.17 -2.91
N LYS A 143 36.91 13.34 -3.90
CA LYS A 143 36.70 13.78 -5.29
C LYS A 143 35.48 14.69 -5.40
N SER A 144 34.38 14.34 -4.73
CA SER A 144 33.17 15.17 -4.68
C SER A 144 33.46 16.52 -4.02
N LEU A 145 34.09 16.53 -2.84
CA LEU A 145 34.42 17.76 -2.13
C LEU A 145 35.37 18.67 -2.91
N ALA A 146 36.34 18.10 -3.62
CA ALA A 146 37.23 18.86 -4.50
C ALA A 146 36.50 19.48 -5.71
N THR A 147 35.49 18.78 -6.26
CA THR A 147 34.82 19.20 -7.50
C THR A 147 33.63 20.12 -7.23
N THR A 148 32.76 19.75 -6.29
CA THR A 148 31.48 20.43 -6.03
C THR A 148 31.43 21.12 -4.67
N GLY A 149 32.36 20.84 -3.76
CA GLY A 149 32.32 21.33 -2.38
C GLY A 149 31.30 20.61 -1.48
N PHE A 150 30.49 19.70 -2.03
CA PHE A 150 29.43 18.99 -1.32
C PHE A 150 29.69 17.49 -1.23
N SER A 151 29.10 16.85 -0.22
CA SER A 151 29.09 15.40 -0.05
C SER A 151 28.41 14.72 -1.25
N PRO A 152 28.93 13.57 -1.74
CA PRO A 152 28.33 12.87 -2.86
C PRO A 152 26.93 12.35 -2.51
N THR A 153 25.97 12.58 -3.40
CA THR A 153 24.61 12.03 -3.25
C THR A 153 24.53 10.63 -3.85
N ASP A 154 23.82 9.69 -3.21
CA ASP A 154 23.55 8.38 -3.78
C ASP A 154 22.63 8.47 -5.00
N MET A 155 23.21 8.20 -6.17
CA MET A 155 22.53 8.21 -7.48
C MET A 155 22.14 6.81 -7.95
N ARG A 156 22.30 5.76 -7.13
CA ARG A 156 21.90 4.40 -7.51
C ARG A 156 20.40 4.35 -7.81
N GLY A 157 20.05 3.75 -8.95
CA GLY A 157 18.67 3.67 -9.44
C GLY A 157 18.09 4.99 -9.97
N LYS A 158 18.86 6.09 -9.97
CA LYS A 158 18.46 7.41 -10.48
C LYS A 158 19.14 7.72 -11.81
N HIS A 159 19.19 6.76 -12.73
CA HIS A 159 19.67 7.01 -14.09
C HIS A 159 18.53 7.55 -14.96
N THR A 160 18.87 8.55 -15.79
CA THR A 160 18.00 9.12 -16.81
C THR A 160 18.00 8.31 -18.10
N ASN A 161 19.06 7.52 -18.35
CA ASN A 161 19.15 6.64 -19.51
C ASN A 161 18.13 5.50 -19.39
N ARG A 162 16.94 5.69 -19.95
CA ARG A 162 15.84 4.72 -19.97
C ARG A 162 15.36 4.55 -21.41
N PRO A 163 16.12 3.83 -22.25
CA PRO A 163 15.84 3.74 -23.69
C PRO A 163 14.50 3.05 -23.99
N HIS A 164 13.98 2.25 -23.05
CA HIS A 164 12.70 1.57 -23.15
C HIS A 164 11.56 2.25 -22.38
N ALA A 165 11.78 3.46 -21.85
CA ALA A 165 10.69 4.23 -21.28
C ALA A 165 9.78 4.74 -22.40
N PHE A 166 8.46 4.68 -22.19
CA PHE A 166 7.52 5.28 -23.11
C PHE A 166 7.73 6.78 -23.21
N THR A 167 7.70 7.28 -24.44
CA THR A 167 7.64 8.71 -24.71
C THR A 167 6.29 9.28 -24.25
N ALA A 168 6.23 10.58 -24.00
CA ALA A 168 4.99 11.23 -23.57
C ALA A 168 3.84 11.04 -24.59
N ASP A 169 4.17 11.02 -25.88
CA ASP A 169 3.23 10.76 -26.98
C ASP A 169 2.62 9.35 -26.90
N GLN A 170 3.44 8.33 -26.67
CA GLN A 170 2.96 6.95 -26.50
C GLN A 170 2.04 6.81 -25.29
N VAL A 171 2.33 7.51 -24.19
CA VAL A 171 1.47 7.52 -23.02
C VAL A 171 0.13 8.17 -23.34
N GLN A 172 0.11 9.29 -24.08
CA GLN A 172 -1.14 9.93 -24.49
C GLN A 172 -2.03 9.01 -25.34
N LYS A 173 -1.45 8.30 -26.32
CA LYS A 173 -2.21 7.34 -27.13
C LYS A 173 -2.88 6.26 -26.28
N ILE A 174 -2.20 5.79 -25.24
CA ILE A 174 -2.78 4.83 -24.28
C ILE A 174 -3.92 5.48 -23.48
N LEU A 175 -3.75 6.73 -23.03
CA LEU A 175 -4.79 7.47 -22.31
C LEU A 175 -6.04 7.67 -23.18
N ASP A 176 -5.86 8.08 -24.43
CA ASP A 176 -6.95 8.34 -25.36
C ASP A 176 -7.69 7.06 -25.74
N HIS A 177 -6.97 5.95 -25.91
CA HIS A 177 -7.58 4.64 -26.07
C HIS A 177 -8.39 4.21 -24.84
N ILE A 178 -7.90 4.42 -23.61
CA ILE A 178 -8.68 4.08 -22.41
C ILE A 178 -9.91 5.00 -22.27
N ARG A 179 -9.80 6.27 -22.67
CA ARG A 179 -10.91 7.24 -22.66
C ARG A 179 -12.01 6.90 -23.66
N SER A 180 -11.73 6.17 -24.74
CA SER A 180 -12.75 5.84 -25.74
C SER A 180 -13.77 4.82 -25.23
N PHE A 181 -13.46 4.08 -24.16
CA PHE A 181 -14.41 3.13 -23.58
C PHE A 181 -15.50 3.84 -22.79
N ARG A 182 -16.74 3.37 -22.96
CA ARG A 182 -17.89 3.86 -22.18
C ARG A 182 -18.05 2.99 -20.93
N GLY A 183 -18.30 3.63 -19.81
CA GLY A 183 -18.71 2.91 -18.60
C GLY A 183 -19.64 3.75 -17.75
N GLY A 184 -20.28 3.08 -16.80
CA GLY A 184 -21.25 3.71 -15.92
C GLY A 184 -20.83 3.66 -14.46
N ARG A 185 -21.57 4.40 -13.64
CA ARG A 185 -21.42 4.34 -12.19
C ARG A 185 -22.29 3.23 -11.66
N SER A 186 -21.85 2.60 -10.57
CA SER A 186 -22.68 1.63 -9.86
C SER A 186 -23.97 2.29 -9.36
N HIS A 187 -25.12 1.83 -9.85
CA HIS A 187 -26.46 2.35 -9.58
C HIS A 187 -26.81 2.39 -8.07
N TYR A 188 -26.27 1.46 -7.29
CA TYR A 188 -26.57 1.30 -5.85
C TYR A 188 -25.38 1.62 -4.94
N SER A 189 -24.34 2.30 -5.42
CA SER A 189 -23.31 2.77 -4.50
C SER A 189 -23.74 4.06 -3.84
N LEU A 190 -23.78 4.00 -2.50
CA LEU A 190 -23.69 5.15 -1.61
C LEU A 190 -22.76 6.18 -2.26
N HIS A 191 -23.34 7.35 -2.49
CA HIS A 191 -22.89 8.63 -3.03
C HIS A 191 -21.39 8.94 -3.26
N ASP A 192 -20.45 8.17 -2.73
CA ASP A 192 -19.04 8.55 -2.56
C ASP A 192 -18.03 7.82 -3.45
N THR A 193 -18.37 6.76 -4.19
CA THR A 193 -17.38 6.13 -5.09
C THR A 193 -17.34 6.81 -6.46
N ARG A 194 -16.33 7.63 -6.74
CA ARG A 194 -16.00 8.17 -8.08
C ARG A 194 -15.50 7.11 -9.08
N ARG A 195 -15.75 5.83 -8.81
CA ARG A 195 -15.25 4.71 -9.62
C ARG A 195 -16.18 4.47 -10.81
N LEU A 196 -15.58 4.34 -12.00
CA LEU A 196 -16.28 4.01 -13.23
C LEU A 196 -16.16 2.51 -13.49
N TYR A 197 -17.26 1.86 -13.89
CA TYR A 197 -17.28 0.42 -14.16
C TYR A 197 -17.50 0.19 -15.66
N LEU A 198 -16.57 -0.55 -16.27
CA LEU A 198 -16.67 -1.06 -17.63
C LEU A 198 -17.43 -2.40 -17.63
N SER A 199 -17.89 -2.83 -18.81
CA SER A 199 -18.56 -4.13 -19.00
C SER A 199 -17.74 -5.30 -18.42
N GLU A 200 -18.45 -6.33 -17.93
CA GLU A 200 -17.87 -7.60 -17.46
C GLU A 200 -17.09 -8.34 -18.58
N ASP A 201 -17.47 -8.11 -19.83
CA ASP A 201 -16.83 -8.74 -20.99
C ASP A 201 -15.45 -8.16 -21.30
N LEU A 202 -15.17 -6.95 -20.82
CA LEU A 202 -13.91 -6.27 -20.99
C LEU A 202 -12.94 -6.66 -19.88
N ASN A 203 -11.68 -6.86 -20.27
CA ASN A 203 -10.59 -7.04 -19.33
C ASN A 203 -9.36 -6.26 -19.83
N ILE A 204 -8.39 -6.04 -18.94
CA ILE A 204 -7.18 -5.26 -19.29
C ILE A 204 -6.43 -5.87 -20.48
N GLN A 205 -6.45 -7.20 -20.62
CA GLN A 205 -5.78 -7.92 -21.70
C GLN A 205 -6.46 -7.65 -23.05
N LYS A 206 -7.78 -7.83 -23.15
CA LYS A 206 -8.60 -7.50 -24.33
C LYS A 206 -8.47 -6.02 -24.71
N MET A 207 -8.46 -5.12 -23.73
CA MET A 207 -8.21 -3.70 -23.99
C MET A 207 -6.80 -3.47 -24.55
N HIS A 208 -5.80 -4.18 -24.05
CA HIS A 208 -4.44 -4.09 -24.58
C HIS A 208 -4.32 -4.68 -25.99
N ASP A 209 -4.99 -5.79 -26.27
CA ASP A 209 -5.04 -6.39 -27.61
C ASP A 209 -5.69 -5.42 -28.62
N MET A 210 -6.85 -4.83 -28.26
CA MET A 210 -7.51 -3.78 -29.06
C MET A 210 -6.60 -2.56 -29.30
N PHE A 211 -5.79 -2.17 -28.31
CA PHE A 211 -4.83 -1.09 -28.46
C PHE A 211 -3.71 -1.42 -29.45
N LEU A 212 -3.22 -2.67 -29.44
CA LEU A 212 -2.19 -3.13 -30.37
C LEU A 212 -2.74 -3.20 -31.80
N ASP A 213 -3.99 -3.62 -31.98
CA ASP A 213 -4.67 -3.64 -33.28
C ASP A 213 -4.83 -2.22 -33.85
N LEU A 214 -5.16 -1.24 -33.01
CA LEU A 214 -5.27 0.17 -33.41
C LEU A 214 -3.92 0.82 -33.71
N HIS A 215 -2.86 0.38 -33.02
CA HIS A 215 -1.52 0.94 -33.14
C HIS A 215 -0.44 -0.13 -33.35
N PRO A 216 -0.41 -0.79 -34.53
CA PRO A 216 0.50 -1.91 -34.80
C PRO A 216 1.99 -1.51 -34.75
N ASN A 217 2.30 -0.23 -34.98
CA ASN A 217 3.66 0.30 -34.96
C ASN A 217 4.19 0.58 -33.54
N LEU A 218 3.32 0.54 -32.51
CA LEU A 218 3.69 0.85 -31.14
C LEU A 218 3.92 -0.43 -30.33
N LYS A 219 5.17 -0.64 -29.93
CA LYS A 219 5.52 -1.71 -28.98
C LYS A 219 5.08 -1.33 -27.57
N CYS A 220 3.91 -1.78 -27.16
CA CYS A 220 3.42 -1.65 -25.79
C CYS A 220 3.29 -3.01 -25.12
N SER A 221 3.94 -3.19 -23.95
CA SER A 221 3.75 -4.40 -23.15
C SER A 221 2.50 -4.29 -22.26
N LEU A 222 1.85 -5.42 -22.02
CA LEU A 222 0.65 -5.50 -21.16
C LEU A 222 0.87 -4.87 -19.78
N GLU A 223 2.04 -5.08 -19.16
CA GLU A 223 2.32 -4.52 -17.83
C GLU A 223 2.44 -2.98 -17.88
N SER A 224 2.92 -2.43 -18.99
CA SER A 224 3.03 -0.98 -19.17
C SER A 224 1.66 -0.36 -19.41
N TYR A 225 0.83 -1.00 -20.24
CA TYR A 225 -0.57 -0.63 -20.43
C TYR A 225 -1.34 -0.68 -19.10
N ARG A 226 -1.23 -1.79 -18.36
CA ARG A 226 -1.82 -1.97 -17.02
C ARG A 226 -1.35 -0.91 -16.03
N LYS A 227 -0.07 -0.52 -16.08
CA LYS A 227 0.47 0.53 -15.22
C LYS A 227 -0.23 1.87 -15.49
N VAL A 228 -0.34 2.28 -16.75
CA VAL A 228 -1.07 3.51 -17.12
C VAL A 228 -2.54 3.41 -16.70
N PHE A 229 -3.20 2.28 -16.99
CA PHE A 229 -4.59 2.04 -16.58
C PHE A 229 -4.79 2.19 -15.05
N THR A 230 -3.91 1.59 -14.24
CA THR A 230 -4.05 1.58 -12.77
C THR A 230 -3.62 2.90 -12.12
N GLU A 231 -2.58 3.54 -12.66
CA GLU A 231 -2.00 4.77 -12.11
C GLU A 231 -2.64 6.04 -12.66
N GLN A 232 -3.53 5.98 -13.65
CA GLN A 232 -4.17 7.20 -14.22
C GLN A 232 -5.69 7.15 -14.14
N PHE A 233 -6.30 5.97 -14.02
CA PHE A 233 -7.75 5.82 -14.00
C PHE A 233 -8.24 5.06 -12.77
N ASN A 234 -9.43 5.45 -12.28
CA ASN A 234 -10.15 4.71 -11.25
C ASN A 234 -11.30 3.91 -11.88
N ILE A 235 -10.93 2.88 -12.62
CA ILE A 235 -11.86 2.02 -13.36
C ILE A 235 -11.95 0.63 -12.67
N GLY A 236 -13.15 0.07 -12.64
CA GLY A 236 -13.41 -1.34 -12.34
C GLY A 236 -13.98 -2.06 -13.55
N PHE A 237 -13.89 -3.39 -13.54
CA PHE A 237 -14.59 -4.24 -14.50
C PHE A 237 -15.78 -4.88 -13.81
N GLY A 238 -16.90 -4.92 -14.52
CA GLY A 238 -18.16 -5.42 -14.01
C GLY A 238 -18.84 -4.50 -13.03
N TYR A 239 -20.16 -4.56 -13.00
CA TYR A 239 -20.91 -3.82 -12.00
C TYR A 239 -20.78 -4.54 -10.65
N PRO A 240 -20.62 -3.79 -9.55
CA PRO A 240 -20.81 -4.37 -8.23
C PRO A 240 -22.22 -4.94 -8.18
N ARG A 241 -22.34 -6.27 -8.16
CA ARG A 241 -23.61 -6.97 -8.00
C ARG A 241 -24.06 -6.76 -6.57
N LYS A 242 -24.71 -5.63 -6.32
CA LYS A 242 -25.39 -5.35 -5.07
C LYS A 242 -26.81 -5.87 -5.18
N ASP A 243 -27.34 -6.31 -4.06
CA ASP A 243 -28.69 -6.84 -4.01
C ASP A 243 -29.68 -5.76 -4.38
N THR A 244 -30.55 -6.10 -5.33
CA THR A 244 -31.59 -5.22 -5.80
C THR A 244 -32.85 -5.46 -4.96
N CYS A 245 -33.58 -4.38 -4.67
CA CYS A 245 -34.85 -4.48 -3.96
C CYS A 245 -35.92 -4.97 -4.95
N SER A 246 -36.60 -6.08 -4.62
CA SER A 246 -37.69 -6.67 -5.42
C SER A 246 -38.75 -5.63 -5.80
N THR A 247 -39.13 -4.78 -4.84
CA THR A 247 -40.10 -3.71 -5.07
C THR A 247 -39.58 -2.68 -6.08
N CYS A 248 -38.33 -2.21 -5.93
CA CYS A 248 -37.71 -1.27 -6.87
C CYS A 248 -37.60 -1.84 -8.29
N ASP A 249 -37.22 -3.11 -8.42
CA ASP A 249 -37.09 -3.80 -9.70
C ASP A 249 -38.45 -3.91 -10.39
N SER A 250 -39.48 -4.32 -9.64
CA SER A 250 -40.85 -4.44 -10.16
C SER A 250 -41.39 -3.10 -10.70
N MET A 251 -41.15 -2.00 -9.98
CA MET A 251 -41.58 -0.67 -10.43
C MET A 251 -40.78 -0.20 -11.65
N THR A 252 -39.49 -0.51 -11.71
CA THR A 252 -38.63 -0.12 -12.84
C THR A 252 -39.02 -0.87 -14.12
N ILE A 253 -39.31 -2.17 -14.02
CA ILE A 253 -39.83 -2.96 -15.14
C ILE A 253 -41.17 -2.39 -15.62
N LYS A 254 -42.09 -2.08 -14.69
CA LYS A 254 -43.38 -1.47 -15.03
C LYS A 254 -43.21 -0.12 -15.73
N LEU A 255 -42.26 0.71 -15.31
CA LEU A 255 -41.96 2.01 -15.93
C LEU A 255 -41.29 1.90 -17.31
N GLN A 256 -40.65 0.76 -17.62
CA GLN A 256 -39.99 0.51 -18.90
C GLN A 256 -40.92 -0.09 -19.96
N ALA A 257 -42.16 -0.43 -19.61
CA ALA A 257 -43.07 -1.04 -20.56
C ALA A 257 -43.48 -0.05 -21.68
N PRO A 258 -43.46 -0.47 -22.96
CA PRO A 258 -43.53 0.44 -24.12
C PRO A 258 -44.91 1.12 -24.33
N ASN A 259 -45.96 0.71 -23.60
CA ASN A 259 -47.34 1.19 -23.79
C ASN A 259 -47.90 1.92 -22.56
N LEU A 260 -47.06 2.54 -21.71
CA LEU A 260 -47.54 3.24 -20.52
C LEU A 260 -48.16 4.60 -20.85
N SER A 261 -49.38 4.83 -20.37
CA SER A 261 -49.99 6.17 -20.40
C SER A 261 -49.38 7.08 -19.31
N PRO A 262 -49.42 8.41 -19.50
CA PRO A 262 -48.97 9.36 -18.47
C PRO A 262 -49.69 9.17 -17.12
N GLU A 263 -50.97 8.80 -17.16
CA GLU A 263 -51.82 8.55 -16.00
C GLU A 263 -51.40 7.32 -15.19
N GLN A 264 -50.83 6.30 -15.85
CA GLN A 264 -50.30 5.10 -15.19
C GLN A 264 -48.85 5.30 -14.71
N THR A 265 -48.11 6.22 -15.32
CA THR A 265 -46.70 6.48 -15.01
C THR A 265 -46.55 7.30 -13.72
N ALA A 266 -47.38 8.34 -13.54
CA ALA A 266 -47.34 9.22 -12.37
C ALA A 266 -47.46 8.49 -11.01
N PRO A 267 -48.44 7.58 -10.79
CA PRO A 267 -48.55 6.87 -9.50
C PRO A 267 -47.36 5.94 -9.24
N LEU A 268 -46.82 5.28 -10.26
CA LEU A 268 -45.65 4.40 -10.13
C LEU A 268 -44.38 5.19 -9.74
N LEU A 269 -44.20 6.39 -10.30
CA LEU A 269 -43.11 7.28 -9.92
C LEU A 269 -43.25 7.78 -8.47
N GLN A 270 -44.48 8.14 -8.07
CA GLN A 270 -44.77 8.57 -6.70
C GLN A 270 -44.56 7.43 -5.68
N GLU A 271 -44.99 6.22 -6.01
CA GLU A 271 -44.79 5.03 -5.18
C GLU A 271 -43.30 4.69 -5.03
N LYS A 272 -42.55 4.78 -6.13
CA LYS A 272 -41.09 4.61 -6.15
C LYS A 272 -40.40 5.65 -5.28
N GLU A 273 -40.80 6.91 -5.39
CA GLU A 273 -40.23 7.99 -4.57
C GLU A 273 -40.54 7.78 -3.09
N LEU A 274 -41.78 7.41 -2.74
CA LEU A 274 -42.18 7.12 -1.37
C LEU A 274 -41.35 5.96 -0.78
N HIS A 275 -41.16 4.89 -1.55
CA HIS A 275 -40.32 3.75 -1.14
C HIS A 275 -38.88 4.18 -0.85
N LEU A 276 -38.26 4.96 -1.74
CA LEU A 276 -36.90 5.47 -1.56
C LEU A 276 -36.79 6.40 -0.35
N ARG A 277 -37.77 7.29 -0.11
CA ARG A 277 -37.81 8.16 1.07
C ARG A 277 -37.92 7.35 2.37
N LYS A 278 -38.76 6.30 2.40
CA LYS A 278 -38.87 5.41 3.57
C LYS A 278 -37.53 4.71 3.87
N ALA A 279 -36.85 4.21 2.85
CA ALA A 279 -35.53 3.59 2.99
C ALA A 279 -34.49 4.60 3.51
N GLN A 280 -34.49 5.83 3.00
CA GLN A 280 -33.58 6.89 3.46
C GLN A 280 -33.79 7.20 4.95
N VAL A 281 -35.05 7.40 5.37
CA VAL A 281 -35.39 7.64 6.79
C VAL A 281 -34.93 6.49 7.69
N PHE A 282 -35.05 5.25 7.23
CA PHE A 282 -34.53 4.08 7.96
C PHE A 282 -33.01 4.16 8.15
N TYR A 283 -32.24 4.42 7.08
CA TYR A 283 -30.79 4.52 7.17
C TYR A 283 -30.33 5.72 8.03
N ASP A 284 -31.03 6.85 7.95
CA ASP A 284 -30.73 8.04 8.75
C ASP A 284 -30.94 7.75 10.26
N ARG A 285 -32.06 7.10 10.61
CA ARG A 285 -32.32 6.65 11.99
C ARG A 285 -31.29 5.63 12.46
N LYS A 286 -30.97 4.61 11.63
CA LYS A 286 -29.93 3.61 11.94
C LYS A 286 -28.57 4.26 12.22
N LYS A 287 -28.21 5.31 11.48
CA LYS A 287 -26.95 6.04 11.68
C LYS A 287 -26.95 6.84 12.99
N GLN A 288 -28.08 7.45 13.35
CA GLN A 288 -28.26 8.16 14.62
C GLN A 288 -28.18 7.17 15.81
N ASP A 289 -28.93 6.07 15.74
CA ASP A 289 -28.98 5.06 16.81
C ASP A 289 -27.65 4.30 17.00
N GLY A 290 -26.89 4.11 15.92
CA GLY A 290 -25.55 3.52 16.00
C GLY A 290 -24.52 4.37 16.78
N GLN A 291 -24.81 5.66 17.00
CA GLN A 291 -23.95 6.57 17.78
C GLN A 291 -24.34 6.63 19.26
N THR A 292 -25.60 6.35 19.60
CA THR A 292 -26.16 6.36 20.97
C THR A 292 -26.07 4.98 21.64
N LYS A 293 -24.95 4.72 22.33
CA LYS A 293 -24.56 3.38 22.84
C LYS A 293 -25.30 2.84 24.09
N ALA A 294 -26.37 3.43 24.60
CA ALA A 294 -26.82 3.12 25.97
C ALA A 294 -28.24 2.56 26.17
N THR A 295 -29.17 2.67 25.21
CA THR A 295 -30.60 2.39 25.48
C THR A 295 -31.28 1.38 24.56
N HIS A 296 -30.62 0.94 23.48
CA HIS A 296 -31.22 0.04 22.50
C HIS A 296 -30.32 -1.18 22.24
N ALA A 297 -30.93 -2.36 22.15
CA ALA A 297 -30.28 -3.57 21.64
C ALA A 297 -30.59 -3.70 20.15
N ALA A 298 -29.56 -3.74 19.30
CA ALA A 298 -29.72 -3.96 17.86
C ALA A 298 -29.47 -5.43 17.54
N LEU A 299 -30.46 -6.09 16.95
CA LEU A 299 -30.32 -7.43 16.38
C LEU A 299 -29.94 -7.29 14.91
N VAL A 300 -28.82 -7.91 14.54
CA VAL A 300 -28.33 -7.92 13.15
C VAL A 300 -28.23 -9.37 12.72
N PHE A 301 -28.98 -9.72 11.68
CA PHE A 301 -28.95 -11.03 11.06
C PHE A 301 -28.14 -10.94 9.77
N ASP A 302 -27.16 -11.83 9.63
CA ASP A 302 -26.47 -12.00 8.36
C ASP A 302 -27.23 -13.04 7.53
N PHE A 303 -27.59 -12.65 6.30
CA PHE A 303 -28.29 -13.54 5.38
C PHE A 303 -27.31 -14.05 4.35
N SER A 304 -27.32 -15.35 4.11
CA SER A 304 -26.47 -15.96 3.09
C SER A 304 -27.28 -16.22 1.81
N LYS A 305 -26.66 -15.92 0.67
CA LYS A 305 -27.27 -16.20 -0.63
C LYS A 305 -27.17 -17.69 -0.92
N ASN A 306 -28.31 -18.36 -1.10
CA ASN A 306 -28.29 -19.70 -1.68
C ASN A 306 -27.83 -19.61 -3.14
N LEU A 307 -26.93 -20.50 -3.56
CA LEU A 307 -26.47 -20.65 -4.95
C LEU A 307 -27.61 -21.22 -5.81
N SER A 308 -28.71 -20.49 -5.96
CA SER A 308 -29.81 -20.87 -6.83
C SER A 308 -29.41 -20.65 -8.30
N SER A 309 -29.78 -21.61 -9.14
CA SER A 309 -29.79 -21.48 -10.58
C SER A 309 -31.26 -21.38 -11.01
N PRO A 310 -31.70 -20.30 -11.67
CA PRO A 310 -30.92 -19.15 -12.18
C PRO A 310 -30.44 -18.18 -11.08
N ASN A 311 -29.32 -17.50 -11.34
CA ASN A 311 -28.73 -16.52 -10.42
C ASN A 311 -29.55 -15.21 -10.42
N ILE A 312 -30.34 -15.00 -9.39
CA ILE A 312 -31.20 -13.81 -9.23
C ILE A 312 -30.51 -12.82 -8.27
N THR A 313 -30.54 -11.51 -8.57
CA THR A 313 -29.89 -10.44 -7.77
C THR A 313 -30.77 -9.88 -6.66
N THR A 314 -32.00 -10.35 -6.56
CA THR A 314 -33.02 -9.85 -5.62
C THR A 314 -32.86 -10.46 -4.23
N SER A 315 -33.26 -9.70 -3.20
CA SER A 315 -33.23 -10.11 -1.79
C SER A 315 -33.96 -11.43 -1.48
N ASP A 316 -34.91 -11.85 -2.32
CA ASP A 316 -35.77 -13.01 -2.06
C ASP A 316 -35.01 -14.37 -2.09
N VAL A 317 -33.76 -14.38 -2.57
CA VAL A 317 -32.88 -15.57 -2.60
C VAL A 317 -32.02 -15.70 -1.33
N TYR A 318 -32.02 -14.66 -0.48
CA TYR A 318 -31.28 -14.64 0.76
C TYR A 318 -32.08 -15.32 1.87
N MET A 319 -31.56 -16.43 2.37
CA MET A 319 -32.14 -17.16 3.49
C MET A 319 -31.33 -16.89 4.75
N GLU A 320 -31.97 -17.01 5.91
CA GLU A 320 -31.28 -16.96 7.20
C GLU A 320 -30.17 -18.02 7.20
N CYS A 321 -28.95 -17.61 7.51
CA CYS A 321 -27.81 -18.51 7.55
C CYS A 321 -27.82 -19.24 8.89
N ASP A 322 -28.30 -20.49 8.94
CA ASP A 322 -28.27 -21.33 10.14
C ASP A 322 -26.83 -21.64 10.65
N ARG A 323 -25.79 -21.23 9.91
CA ARG A 323 -24.38 -21.53 10.27
C ARG A 323 -23.85 -20.76 11.48
N ASP A 324 -24.45 -19.63 11.85
CA ASP A 324 -23.99 -18.79 12.97
C ASP A 324 -24.95 -18.76 14.17
N MET A 325 -25.82 -19.77 14.32
CA MET A 325 -26.51 -20.06 15.60
C MET A 325 -25.59 -20.69 16.66
N ALA A 326 -24.28 -20.76 16.41
CA ALA A 326 -23.31 -21.12 17.43
C ALA A 326 -22.81 -19.82 18.08
N ILE A 327 -23.13 -19.64 19.37
CA ILE A 327 -22.82 -18.48 20.23
C ILE A 327 -23.92 -17.40 20.25
N VAL A 328 -25.14 -17.81 20.57
CA VAL A 328 -25.96 -17.01 21.50
C VAL A 328 -25.81 -17.63 22.87
N ASN A 329 -24.89 -17.11 23.69
CA ASN A 329 -24.85 -17.42 25.12
C ASN A 329 -26.03 -16.70 25.79
N GLN A 330 -27.23 -17.21 25.58
CA GLN A 330 -28.47 -16.66 26.13
C GLN A 330 -28.56 -17.08 27.60
N LYS A 331 -28.15 -16.19 28.50
CA LYS A 331 -28.46 -16.26 29.94
C LYS A 331 -29.88 -15.76 30.26
N ALA A 332 -30.78 -15.78 29.29
CA ALA A 332 -32.19 -15.45 29.47
C ALA A 332 -33.03 -16.56 28.84
N LYS A 333 -34.02 -17.06 29.58
CA LYS A 333 -35.04 -17.95 29.02
C LYS A 333 -35.79 -17.18 27.94
N VAL A 334 -35.62 -17.59 26.69
CA VAL A 334 -36.51 -17.17 25.61
C VAL A 334 -37.84 -17.90 25.80
N GLU A 335 -38.94 -17.17 25.77
CA GLU A 335 -40.26 -17.76 25.72
C GLU A 335 -40.40 -18.54 24.41
N THR A 336 -40.47 -19.87 24.50
CA THR A 336 -40.77 -20.72 23.35
C THR A 336 -42.13 -20.35 22.77
N PRO A 337 -42.24 -20.09 21.45
CA PRO A 337 -43.52 -19.82 20.81
C PRO A 337 -44.53 -20.93 21.13
N SER A 338 -45.77 -20.56 21.45
CA SER A 338 -46.79 -21.47 22.01
C SER A 338 -47.00 -22.76 21.21
N GLY A 339 -46.87 -22.71 19.89
CA GLY A 339 -46.99 -23.89 19.01
C GLY A 339 -45.88 -24.93 19.15
N TRP A 340 -44.69 -24.55 19.64
CA TRP A 340 -43.57 -25.48 19.82
C TRP A 340 -43.67 -26.32 21.09
N MET A 341 -44.40 -25.83 22.11
CA MET A 341 -44.64 -26.60 23.34
C MET A 341 -45.48 -27.86 23.09
N GLU A 342 -46.38 -27.82 22.10
CA GLU A 342 -47.21 -28.97 21.71
C GLU A 342 -46.36 -30.08 21.08
N GLU A 343 -45.41 -29.73 20.22
CA GLU A 343 -44.49 -30.68 19.56
C GLU A 343 -43.50 -31.30 20.55
N PHE A 344 -42.96 -30.52 21.48
CA PHE A 344 -42.08 -31.07 22.52
C PHE A 344 -42.78 -32.06 23.45
N ARG A 345 -44.07 -31.85 23.79
CA ARG A 345 -44.85 -32.84 24.57
C ARG A 345 -45.10 -34.13 23.82
N LYS A 346 -45.25 -34.09 22.48
CA LYS A 346 -45.40 -35.29 21.65
C LYS A 346 -44.11 -36.13 21.63
N LEU A 347 -42.96 -35.46 21.59
CA LEU A 347 -41.64 -36.10 21.61
C LEU A 347 -41.31 -36.74 22.98
N ASP A 348 -41.67 -36.08 24.08
CA ASP A 348 -41.37 -36.55 25.43
C ASP A 348 -42.16 -37.82 25.83
N ASN A 349 -43.36 -37.99 25.26
CA ASN A 349 -44.17 -39.20 25.44
C ASN A 349 -43.62 -40.42 24.69
N HIS A 350 -42.77 -40.23 23.68
CA HIS A 350 -42.18 -41.33 22.91
C HIS A 350 -40.84 -41.85 23.48
N HIS A 351 -40.17 -41.10 24.36
CA HIS A 351 -38.82 -41.42 24.82
C HIS A 351 -38.70 -42.06 26.22
N ARG A 352 -39.82 -42.35 26.92
CA ARG A 352 -39.77 -43.12 28.18
C ARG A 352 -39.58 -44.63 28.03
N LEU A 353 -39.33 -45.14 26.82
CA LEU A 353 -39.15 -46.58 26.57
C LEU A 353 -37.91 -46.90 25.72
N THR A 354 -36.74 -46.32 26.00
CA THR A 354 -35.46 -46.96 25.60
C THR A 354 -34.30 -46.35 26.39
N THR A 355 -33.83 -47.06 27.40
CA THR A 355 -32.53 -46.86 28.04
C THR A 355 -31.42 -47.33 27.09
N TRP A 356 -30.47 -46.47 26.75
CA TRP A 356 -29.16 -46.90 26.25
C TRP A 356 -28.05 -46.14 26.97
N SER A 357 -27.17 -46.93 27.59
CA SER A 357 -25.99 -46.54 28.34
C SER A 357 -24.90 -45.94 27.44
N THR A 358 -24.27 -44.87 27.90
CA THR A 358 -23.07 -44.27 27.29
C THR A 358 -21.80 -45.00 27.74
N PRO A 359 -20.83 -45.29 26.85
CA PRO A 359 -19.45 -45.48 27.23
C PRO A 359 -18.65 -44.18 27.05
N THR A 360 -18.02 -43.76 28.14
CA THR A 360 -16.98 -42.72 28.24
C THR A 360 -15.76 -43.05 27.38
N LYS A 361 -15.23 -42.07 26.65
CA LYS A 361 -13.89 -42.12 26.06
C LYS A 361 -12.98 -41.10 26.74
N GLU A 362 -11.97 -41.65 27.40
CA GLU A 362 -10.83 -40.98 28.01
C GLU A 362 -9.89 -40.36 26.97
N CYS A 363 -9.30 -39.25 27.36
CA CYS A 363 -8.18 -38.57 26.72
C CYS A 363 -6.93 -39.47 26.70
N PHE A 364 -6.18 -39.45 25.59
CA PHE A 364 -4.75 -39.75 25.63
C PHE A 364 -3.98 -38.64 24.91
N LEU A 365 -3.16 -37.95 25.70
CA LEU A 365 -1.96 -37.24 25.27
C LEU A 365 -0.82 -38.28 25.20
N ALA A 366 -0.13 -38.31 24.06
CA ALA A 366 1.30 -38.58 23.94
C ALA A 366 1.77 -37.93 22.63
#